data_AF-A0A552LGW8-F1
#
_entry.id   AF-A0A552LGW8-F1
#
_cell.length_a   1.000
_cell.length_b   1.000
_cell.length_c   1.000
_cell.angle_alpha   90.00
_cell.angle_beta   90.00
_cell.angle_gamma   90.00
#
_symmetry.space_group_name_H-M   'P 1'
#
loop_
_entity.id
_entity.type
_entity.pdbx_description
1 polymer ?
#
loop_
_entity_poly.entity_id
_entity_poly.type
_entity_poly.pdbx_seq_one_letter_code
_entity_poly.pdbx_strand_id
1 'polypeptide(L)'
;MSLGTVNRLRREGSEAVSEPVEEAKAYIQSAPIVGADETGFGQGNTDGQNCQQKRAGLWVAVTPLVSFFPVMLSRSTAAAQS
;
A
#
# COMPACT_ATOMS: atom_id res chain seq x y z
N MET A 1 -26.22 7.83 -0.01
CA MET A 1 -25.19 6.87 -0.45
C MET A 1 -25.13 5.73 0.55
N SER A 2 -25.08 4.48 0.11
CA SER A 2 -24.97 3.32 1.02
C SER A 2 -23.50 2.90 1.18
N LEU A 3 -23.19 2.14 2.23
CA LEU A 3 -21.86 1.55 2.44
C LEU A 3 -21.41 0.69 1.24
N GLY A 4 -22.36 -0.01 0.59
CA GLY A 4 -22.08 -0.78 -0.62
C GLY A 4 -21.66 0.09 -1.81
N THR A 5 -22.25 1.27 -1.99
CA THR A 5 -21.86 2.21 -3.05
C THR A 5 -20.45 2.76 -2.83
N VAL A 6 -20.09 3.08 -1.59
CA VAL A 6 -18.76 3.60 -1.25
C VAL A 6 -17.67 2.57 -1.52
N ASN A 7 -17.88 1.31 -1.11
CA ASN A 7 -16.92 0.23 -1.36
C ASN A 7 -16.73 -0.05 -2.86
N ARG A 8 -17.82 0.01 -3.64
CA ARG A 8 -17.75 -0.18 -5.09
C ARG A 8 -16.91 0.93 -5.76
N LEU A 9 -17.21 2.20 -5.47
CA LEU A 9 -16.47 3.33 -6.06
C LEU A 9 -14.99 3.32 -5.66
N ARG A 10 -14.69 2.92 -4.41
CA ARG A 10 -13.30 2.73 -3.98
C ARG A 10 -12.60 1.70 -4.85
N ARG A 11 -13.22 0.53 -5.09
CA ARG A 11 -12.63 -0.54 -5.91
C ARG A 11 -12.44 -0.10 -7.35
N GLU A 12 -13.44 0.53 -7.96
CA GLU A 12 -13.35 1.06 -9.34
C GLU A 12 -12.21 2.09 -9.46
N GLY A 13 -12.07 2.98 -8.47
CA GLY A 13 -10.95 3.92 -8.41
C GLY A 13 -9.60 3.22 -8.29
N SER A 14 -9.50 2.18 -7.46
CA SER A 14 -8.27 1.36 -7.34
C SER A 14 -7.93 0.61 -8.62
N GLU A 15 -8.91 0.07 -9.33
CA GLU A 15 -8.72 -0.62 -10.61
C GLU A 15 -8.22 0.36 -11.68
N ALA A 16 -8.82 1.57 -11.75
CA ALA A 16 -8.46 2.59 -12.73
C ALA A 16 -7.03 3.11 -12.61
N VAL A 17 -6.42 3.02 -11.42
CA VAL A 17 -5.03 3.45 -11.18
C VAL A 17 -4.06 2.27 -11.01
N SER A 18 -4.50 1.04 -11.25
CA SER A 18 -3.68 -0.16 -11.00
C SER A 18 -2.40 -0.20 -11.84
N GLU A 19 -2.50 0.10 -13.13
CA GLU A 19 -1.36 0.12 -14.07
C GLU A 19 -0.25 1.11 -13.66
N PRO A 20 -0.52 2.42 -13.45
CA PRO A 20 0.53 3.35 -13.03
C PRO A 20 1.07 3.05 -11.62
N VAL A 21 0.31 2.38 -10.76
CA VAL A 21 0.80 1.92 -9.46
C VAL A 21 1.80 0.77 -9.60
N GLU A 22 1.55 -0.19 -10.50
CA GLU A 22 2.51 -1.27 -10.78
C GLU A 22 3.79 -0.74 -11.44
N GLU A 23 3.69 0.22 -12.35
CA GLU A 23 4.86 0.90 -12.94
C GLU A 23 5.69 1.62 -11.86
N ALA A 24 5.04 2.35 -10.96
CA ALA A 24 5.70 3.02 -9.85
C ALA A 24 6.38 2.00 -8.91
N LYS A 25 5.74 0.86 -8.66
CA LYS A 25 6.30 -0.22 -7.85
C LYS A 25 7.57 -0.79 -8.48
N ALA A 26 7.54 -1.07 -9.79
CA ALA A 26 8.70 -1.55 -10.54
C ALA A 26 9.86 -0.53 -10.53
N TYR A 27 9.55 0.76 -10.67
CA TYR A 27 10.56 1.82 -10.59
C TYR A 27 11.26 1.83 -9.22
N ILE A 28 10.50 1.78 -8.13
CA ILE A 28 11.04 1.88 -6.76
C ILE A 28 11.96 0.71 -6.41
N GLN A 29 11.72 -0.48 -6.95
CA GLN A 29 12.59 -1.64 -6.75
C GLN A 29 14.02 -1.44 -7.28
N SER A 30 14.20 -0.56 -8.27
CA SER A 30 15.50 -0.27 -8.89
C SER A 30 16.05 1.12 -8.58
N ALA A 31 15.21 2.02 -8.03
CA ALA A 31 15.57 3.39 -7.76
C ALA A 31 16.40 3.53 -6.47
N PRO A 32 17.31 4.52 -6.39
CA PRO A 32 17.96 4.86 -5.13
C PRO A 32 16.92 5.41 -4.15
N ILE A 33 16.68 4.67 -3.07
CA ILE A 33 15.75 5.07 -2.01
C ILE A 33 16.41 6.17 -1.17
N VAL A 34 15.79 7.35 -1.14
CA VAL A 34 16.27 8.54 -0.43
C VAL A 34 15.87 8.50 1.06
N GLY A 35 14.83 7.74 1.39
CA GLY A 35 14.43 7.47 2.77
C GLY A 35 13.41 6.34 2.85
N ALA A 36 13.52 5.51 3.89
CA ALA A 36 12.56 4.47 4.22
C ALA A 36 12.24 4.48 5.72
N ASP A 37 10.96 4.35 6.06
CA ASP A 37 10.47 4.32 7.45
C ASP A 37 9.32 3.32 7.59
N GLU A 38 9.17 2.71 8.78
CA GLU A 38 8.04 1.84 9.15
C GLU A 38 7.33 2.42 10.38
N THR A 39 6.07 2.84 10.20
CA THR A 39 5.21 3.29 11.29
C THR A 39 4.05 2.32 11.49
N GLY A 40 3.75 1.96 12.75
CA GLY A 40 2.67 1.01 13.05
C GLY A 40 1.28 1.55 12.69
N PHE A 41 0.54 0.86 11.82
CA PHE A 41 -0.74 1.28 11.28
C PHE A 41 -1.90 0.36 11.70
N GLY A 42 -3.03 0.96 12.09
CA GLY A 42 -4.26 0.23 12.43
C GLY A 42 -5.06 -0.14 11.17
N GLN A 43 -4.60 -1.12 10.41
CA GLN A 43 -5.37 -1.66 9.27
C GLN A 43 -6.60 -2.40 9.82
N GLY A 44 -7.82 -1.89 9.57
CA GLY A 44 -9.07 -2.63 9.84
C GLY A 44 -9.26 -3.83 8.89
N ASN A 45 -10.47 -4.39 8.76
CA ASN A 45 -10.79 -5.46 7.78
C ASN A 45 -11.65 -4.96 6.61
N THR A 46 -11.51 -3.70 6.23
CA THR A 46 -12.42 -3.06 5.24
C THR A 46 -12.36 -3.71 3.85
N ASP A 47 -11.21 -4.30 3.51
CA ASP A 47 -10.98 -5.02 2.25
C ASP A 47 -11.15 -6.54 2.37
N GLY A 48 -11.50 -7.06 3.56
CA GLY A 48 -11.63 -8.49 3.83
C GLY A 48 -10.32 -9.25 4.00
N GLN A 49 -9.16 -8.57 3.91
CA GLN A 49 -7.84 -9.22 3.93
C GLN A 49 -7.20 -9.25 5.33
N ASN A 50 -7.86 -8.69 6.34
CA ASN A 50 -7.41 -8.65 7.74
C ASN A 50 -8.48 -9.17 8.72
N CYS A 51 -8.96 -10.39 8.49
CA CYS A 51 -9.97 -11.04 9.34
C CYS A 51 -9.56 -11.16 10.82
N GLN A 52 -8.25 -11.18 11.09
CA GLN A 52 -7.69 -11.28 12.45
C GLN A 52 -7.38 -9.91 13.10
N GLN A 53 -7.73 -8.79 12.45
CA GLN A 53 -7.53 -7.43 12.97
C GLN A 53 -6.09 -7.16 13.42
N LYS A 54 -5.11 -7.67 12.67
CA LYS A 54 -3.69 -7.46 12.97
C LYS A 54 -3.29 -6.01 12.67
N ARG A 55 -2.35 -5.48 13.45
CA ARG A 55 -1.67 -4.22 13.11
C ARG A 55 -0.81 -4.44 11.87
N ALA A 56 -0.87 -3.50 10.94
CA ALA A 56 0.01 -3.44 9.78
C ALA A 56 1.22 -2.52 10.06
N GLY A 57 2.25 -2.64 9.23
CA GLY A 57 3.25 -1.58 9.05
C GLY A 57 2.82 -0.70 7.88
N LEU A 58 2.77 0.61 8.09
CA LEU A 58 2.80 1.59 7.01
C LEU A 58 4.26 1.87 6.72
N TRP A 59 4.70 1.45 5.55
CA TRP A 59 6.03 1.74 5.04
C TRP A 59 6.02 3.02 4.23
N VAL A 60 7.15 3.70 4.17
CA VAL A 60 7.38 4.82 3.26
C VAL A 60 8.64 4.52 2.46
N ALA A 61 8.62 4.71 1.16
CA ALA A 61 9.79 4.73 0.30
C ALA A 61 9.76 6.00 -0.55
N VAL A 62 10.73 6.89 -0.36
CA VAL A 62 10.84 8.13 -1.12
C VAL A 62 11.92 7.99 -2.18
N THR A 63 11.57 8.27 -3.41
CA THR A 63 12.49 8.34 -4.56
C THR A 63 12.37 9.70 -5.24
N PRO A 64 13.28 10.07 -6.16
CA PRO A 64 13.20 11.37 -6.84
C PRO A 64 11.92 11.60 -7.64
N LEU A 65 11.27 10.54 -8.15
CA LEU A 65 10.07 10.66 -8.99
C LEU A 65 8.77 10.31 -8.26
N VAL A 66 8.82 9.40 -7.28
CA VAL A 66 7.61 8.89 -6.61
C VAL A 66 7.85 8.66 -5.12
N SER A 67 6.84 8.97 -4.30
CA SER A 67 6.76 8.55 -2.90
C SER A 67 5.73 7.45 -2.76
N PHE A 68 6.12 6.31 -2.19
CA PHE A 68 5.27 5.12 -2.08
C PHE A 68 5.04 4.76 -0.63
N PHE A 69 3.78 4.43 -0.33
CA PHE A 69 3.29 4.22 1.04
C PHE A 69 2.61 2.86 1.17
N PRO A 70 3.34 1.73 1.07
CA PRO A 70 2.70 0.43 1.13
C PRO A 70 2.27 0.11 2.57
N VAL A 71 1.06 -0.41 2.72
CA VAL A 71 0.58 -0.93 4.00
C VAL A 71 0.59 -2.45 3.96
N MET A 72 1.32 -3.07 4.87
CA MET A 72 1.54 -4.51 4.87
C MET A 72 1.25 -5.13 6.22
N LEU A 73 0.47 -6.22 6.21
CA LEU A 73 0.07 -6.94 7.41
C LEU A 73 1.20 -7.80 8.01
N SER A 74 2.26 -8.06 7.25
CA SER A 74 3.47 -8.74 7.73
C SER A 74 4.54 -7.72 8.13
N ARG A 75 5.08 -7.85 9.35
CA ARG A 75 6.31 -7.18 9.78
C ARG A 75 7.50 -7.98 9.27
N SER A 76 7.98 -7.73 8.07
CA SER A 76 9.26 -8.27 7.60
C SER A 76 9.79 -7.43 6.46
N THR A 77 11.04 -6.99 6.59
CA THR A 77 11.84 -6.21 5.64
C THR A 77 11.88 -6.79 4.21
N ALA A 78 11.50 -8.06 4.04
CA ALA A 78 11.37 -8.74 2.75
C ALA A 78 10.34 -8.10 1.80
N ALA A 79 9.36 -7.38 2.34
CA ALA A 79 8.24 -6.88 1.55
C ALA A 79 8.50 -5.51 0.90
N ALA A 80 9.63 -4.86 1.23
CA ALA A 80 10.13 -3.71 0.49
C ALA A 80 10.80 -4.10 -0.85
N GLN A 81 11.07 -5.40 -1.08
CA GLN A 81 11.76 -5.92 -2.26
C GLN A 81 10.86 -6.71 -3.23
N SER A 82 9.56 -6.89 -2.93
CA SER A 82 8.60 -7.69 -3.71
C SER A 82 7.59 -6.86 -4.46
#